data_AF-A0A9D4RKW1-F1
#
_entry.id   AF-A0A9D4RKW1-F1
#
_cell.length_a   1.000
_cell.length_b   1.000
_cell.length_c   1.000
_cell.angle_alpha   90.00
_cell.angle_beta   90.00
_cell.angle_gamma   90.00
#
_symmetry.space_group_name_H-M   'P 1'
#
loop_
_entity.id
_entity.type
_entity.pdbx_description
1 polymer ?
#
loop_
_entity_poly.entity_id
_entity_poly.type
_entity_poly.pdbx_seq_one_letter_code
_entity_poly.pdbx_strand_id
1 'polypeptide(L)'
;MSKLPLQCIYMMERSCNLEAYKGEENVWKTVCSMDDKIPVNYDTIEQLFDDERAWMDSPAKQNIPTKVLLLDNKKSMLVNIFLKQFKEQNPEIVAMIREGNIAHERLRGLQKIMPDVETMRPILEYTGEKDQLGYAEQFYLELHALDGYRIRIDAMVLRLDFEVFLDQMKPLIAMFMKTCESLMKNDSLKVFLRYVLHTGNFINTGKYCGNAVGFRMSSLVQLMDFRANKPRVTLLHYLVNEAEKKNSDATAFVDELYPDLNFLSRFKLNDLTEEISAMNDSVTKIEEKLASSTDDVKRQFQDFIQKVSVELDKVKDGKAGIVEFSKKLAAQFCEDEASFKLEEFLRMITSFCSMVKQCQKENEQRRVHDEKAERLRKSQTDETKRKEPRKVPSQEEDGCIIDNLLAEIRKGYTLRKSPKKKIEFRC
;
A
#
# COMPACT_ATOMS: atom_id res chain seq x y z
N MET A 1 49.69 -36.69 -8.39
CA MET A 1 48.40 -37.03 -7.74
C MET A 1 48.35 -36.18 -6.49
N SER A 2 47.53 -35.13 -6.52
CA SER A 2 47.52 -33.99 -5.61
C SER A 2 47.09 -34.38 -4.19
N LYS A 3 47.76 -33.79 -3.19
CA LYS A 3 47.45 -33.94 -1.76
C LYS A 3 46.40 -32.90 -1.34
N LEU A 4 45.23 -32.94 -1.96
CA LEU A 4 44.09 -32.18 -1.46
C LEU A 4 43.28 -33.06 -0.51
N PRO A 5 42.72 -32.52 0.58
CA PRO A 5 41.87 -33.29 1.49
C PRO A 5 40.76 -34.00 0.72
N LEU A 6 40.58 -35.31 0.96
CA LEU A 6 39.57 -36.16 0.31
C LEU A 6 38.17 -35.52 0.29
N GLN A 7 37.83 -34.72 1.30
CA GLN A 7 36.55 -34.05 1.44
C GLN A 7 36.37 -32.83 0.51
N CYS A 8 37.44 -32.09 0.18
CA CYS A 8 37.42 -31.02 -0.82
C CYS A 8 37.25 -31.60 -2.23
N ILE A 9 37.94 -32.71 -2.52
CA ILE A 9 37.78 -33.48 -3.75
C ILE A 9 36.33 -33.98 -3.85
N TYR A 10 35.78 -34.55 -2.77
CA TYR A 10 34.40 -35.05 -2.72
C TYR A 10 33.34 -33.95 -2.92
N MET A 11 33.60 -32.72 -2.42
CA MET A 11 32.71 -31.57 -2.61
C MET A 11 32.67 -31.10 -4.07
N MET A 12 33.82 -31.06 -4.74
CA MET A 12 33.90 -30.71 -6.17
C MET A 12 33.31 -31.82 -7.05
N GLU A 13 33.60 -33.09 -6.76
CA GLU A 13 33.08 -34.24 -7.52
C GLU A 13 31.56 -34.34 -7.46
N ARG A 14 30.92 -34.07 -6.30
CA ARG A 14 29.46 -34.05 -6.19
C ARG A 14 28.77 -32.90 -6.93
N SER A 15 29.50 -31.83 -7.21
CA SER A 15 28.97 -30.62 -7.87
C SER A 15 29.19 -30.63 -9.39
N CYS A 16 30.09 -31.49 -9.88
CA CYS A 16 30.43 -31.64 -11.29
C CYS A 16 29.58 -32.72 -11.98
N ASN A 17 28.37 -32.39 -12.42
CA ASN A 17 27.61 -33.25 -13.32
C ASN A 17 28.00 -33.00 -14.79
N LEU A 18 29.09 -33.62 -15.25
CA LEU A 18 29.63 -33.48 -16.61
C LEU A 18 28.63 -33.83 -17.73
N GLU A 19 27.60 -34.64 -17.46
CA GLU A 19 26.60 -35.01 -18.47
C GLU A 19 25.51 -33.94 -18.66
N ALA A 20 25.19 -33.19 -17.60
CA ALA A 20 24.19 -32.11 -17.66
C ALA A 20 24.63 -30.93 -18.55
N TYR A 21 25.92 -30.80 -18.84
CA TYR A 21 26.50 -29.68 -19.61
C TYR A 21 26.81 -30.02 -21.08
N LYS A 22 26.45 -31.24 -21.55
CA LYS A 22 26.71 -31.71 -22.92
C LYS A 22 25.72 -31.18 -23.98
N GLY A 23 24.59 -30.57 -23.59
CA GLY A 23 23.56 -30.03 -24.48
C GLY A 23 23.56 -28.49 -24.59
N GLU A 24 23.27 -27.99 -25.81
CA GLU A 24 23.16 -26.58 -26.30
C GLU A 24 24.17 -25.53 -25.79
N GLU A 25 24.20 -24.37 -26.45
CA GLU A 25 25.20 -23.32 -26.25
C GLU A 25 25.13 -22.76 -24.81
N ASN A 26 26.18 -22.96 -24.02
CA ASN A 26 26.22 -22.56 -22.61
C ASN A 26 27.56 -21.93 -22.27
N VAL A 27 27.57 -21.16 -21.16
CA VAL A 27 28.74 -20.39 -20.72
C VAL A 27 29.98 -21.26 -20.51
N TRP A 28 29.82 -22.53 -20.14
CA TRP A 28 30.94 -23.45 -19.94
C TRP A 28 31.64 -23.83 -21.25
N LYS A 29 30.92 -23.90 -22.38
CA LYS A 29 31.55 -24.03 -23.70
C LYS A 29 32.37 -22.79 -24.05
N THR A 30 31.83 -21.60 -23.80
CA THR A 30 32.57 -20.34 -24.03
C THR A 30 33.84 -20.30 -23.19
N VAL A 31 33.74 -20.61 -21.89
CA VAL A 31 34.90 -20.69 -20.98
C VAL A 31 35.92 -21.75 -21.43
N CYS A 32 35.47 -22.94 -21.84
CA CYS A 32 36.36 -23.99 -22.36
C CYS A 32 36.99 -23.63 -23.73
N SER A 33 36.39 -22.72 -24.50
CA SER A 33 36.91 -22.24 -25.78
C SER A 33 37.83 -21.02 -25.67
N MET A 34 38.01 -20.48 -24.47
CA MET A 34 38.98 -19.40 -24.23
C MET A 34 40.40 -20.00 -24.25
N ASP A 35 41.26 -19.50 -25.15
CA ASP A 35 42.65 -19.96 -25.27
C ASP A 35 43.59 -19.36 -24.19
N ASP A 36 43.05 -18.46 -23.35
CA ASP A 36 43.77 -17.78 -22.28
C ASP A 36 44.01 -18.74 -21.11
N LYS A 37 45.14 -19.43 -21.10
CA LYS A 37 45.52 -20.27 -19.95
C LYS A 37 45.73 -19.40 -18.71
N ILE A 38 44.76 -19.41 -17.79
CA ILE A 38 44.87 -18.75 -16.49
C ILE A 38 45.90 -19.52 -15.64
N PRO A 39 47.05 -18.91 -15.28
CA PRO A 39 48.03 -19.57 -14.43
C PRO A 39 47.50 -19.63 -12.99
N VAL A 40 47.09 -20.82 -12.55
CA VAL A 40 46.70 -21.07 -11.16
C VAL A 40 47.94 -21.51 -10.38
N ASN A 41 48.22 -20.85 -9.25
CA ASN A 41 49.33 -21.20 -8.37
C ASN A 41 48.90 -22.34 -7.44
N TYR A 42 49.15 -23.58 -7.89
CA TYR A 42 48.78 -24.79 -7.14
C TYR A 42 49.59 -24.96 -5.85
N ASP A 43 50.83 -24.47 -5.81
CA ASP A 43 51.71 -24.59 -4.62
C ASP A 43 51.15 -23.79 -3.42
N THR A 44 50.58 -22.61 -3.67
CA THR A 44 49.95 -21.80 -2.62
C THR A 44 48.67 -22.46 -2.11
N ILE A 45 47.93 -23.12 -2.99
CA ILE A 45 46.71 -23.86 -2.62
C ILE A 45 47.08 -25.07 -1.75
N GLU A 46 48.09 -25.84 -2.14
CA GLU A 46 48.56 -26.96 -1.30
C GLU A 46 49.08 -26.43 0.05
N GLN A 47 49.88 -25.36 0.10
CA GLN A 47 50.34 -24.81 1.39
C GLN A 47 49.23 -24.31 2.32
N LEU A 48 48.16 -23.70 1.78
CA LEU A 48 47.08 -23.14 2.58
C LEU A 48 46.05 -24.19 3.04
N PHE A 49 45.94 -25.32 2.32
CA PHE A 49 44.88 -26.30 2.53
C PHE A 49 45.37 -27.73 2.79
N ASP A 50 46.69 -27.99 2.78
CA ASP A 50 47.32 -29.24 3.21
C ASP A 50 47.57 -29.18 4.73
N ASP A 51 46.49 -29.21 5.50
CA ASP A 51 46.56 -29.28 6.96
C ASP A 51 46.25 -30.70 7.46
N GLU A 52 47.27 -31.54 7.54
CA GLU A 52 47.21 -32.85 8.22
C GLU A 52 46.91 -32.71 9.74
N ARG A 53 47.03 -31.51 10.33
CA ARG A 53 46.85 -31.29 11.78
C ARG A 53 45.45 -30.88 12.18
N ALA A 54 44.56 -30.57 11.23
CA ALA A 54 43.16 -30.25 11.54
C ALA A 54 42.34 -31.46 12.06
N TRP A 55 42.92 -32.67 12.08
CA TRP A 55 42.19 -33.91 12.38
C TRP A 55 42.81 -34.80 13.47
N MET A 56 43.95 -34.41 14.05
CA MET A 56 44.64 -35.19 15.10
C MET A 56 44.92 -34.33 16.33
N ASP A 57 43.86 -33.81 16.96
CA ASP A 57 43.70 -33.75 18.42
C ASP A 57 42.34 -33.13 18.74
N SER A 58 41.31 -33.97 18.85
CA SER A 58 40.17 -33.65 19.70
C SER A 58 40.36 -34.43 21.00
N PRO A 59 40.50 -33.76 22.16
CA PRO A 59 40.58 -34.48 23.44
C PRO A 59 39.33 -35.34 23.56
N ALA A 60 39.55 -36.61 23.92
CA ALA A 60 38.52 -37.64 24.03
C ALA A 60 37.22 -37.06 24.60
N LYS A 61 36.18 -36.99 23.75
CA LYS A 61 34.83 -36.72 24.21
C LYS A 61 34.50 -37.81 25.22
N GLN A 62 34.30 -37.39 26.46
CA GLN A 62 33.61 -38.18 27.48
C GLN A 62 32.39 -38.84 26.82
N ASN A 63 32.15 -40.11 27.14
CA ASN A 63 31.04 -40.93 26.67
C ASN A 63 29.69 -40.22 26.89
N ILE A 64 29.31 -39.34 25.97
CA ILE A 64 27.94 -38.87 25.81
C ILE A 64 27.24 -40.03 25.09
N PRO A 65 26.15 -40.59 25.62
CA PRO A 65 25.39 -41.60 24.88
C PRO A 65 25.08 -41.05 23.50
N THR A 66 25.59 -41.69 22.45
CA THR A 66 25.38 -41.26 21.07
C THR A 66 23.89 -41.41 20.78
N LYS A 67 23.13 -40.33 20.91
CA LYS A 67 21.69 -40.35 20.63
C LYS A 67 21.47 -40.81 19.19
N VAL A 68 20.51 -41.70 19.00
CA VAL A 68 20.13 -42.22 17.69
C VAL A 68 19.36 -41.14 16.93
N LEU A 69 19.90 -40.71 15.80
CA LEU A 69 19.29 -39.71 14.91
C LEU A 69 18.67 -40.42 13.71
N LEU A 70 17.36 -40.30 13.55
CA LEU A 70 16.60 -40.93 12.46
C LEU A 70 16.11 -39.91 11.44
N LEU A 71 16.02 -38.65 11.85
CA LEU A 71 15.74 -37.53 10.96
C LEU A 71 16.99 -37.16 10.16
N ASP A 72 16.81 -36.62 8.96
CA ASP A 72 17.92 -35.99 8.26
C ASP A 72 18.47 -34.80 9.05
N ASN A 73 19.77 -34.55 8.92
CA ASN A 73 20.47 -33.52 9.70
C ASN A 73 19.82 -32.14 9.58
N LYS A 74 19.25 -31.80 8.41
CA LYS A 74 18.64 -30.49 8.17
C LYS A 74 17.29 -30.37 8.88
N LYS A 75 16.39 -31.36 8.74
CA LYS A 75 15.11 -31.40 9.48
C LYS A 75 15.35 -31.46 10.98
N SER A 76 16.24 -32.34 11.45
CA SER A 76 16.58 -32.45 12.88
C SER A 76 17.08 -31.10 13.42
N MET A 77 17.98 -30.42 12.71
CA MET A 77 18.47 -29.09 13.09
C MET A 77 17.34 -28.06 13.15
N LEU A 78 16.46 -28.01 12.15
CA LEU A 78 15.33 -27.07 12.09
C LEU A 78 14.36 -27.26 13.27
N VAL A 79 14.00 -28.50 13.58
CA VAL A 79 13.12 -28.84 14.69
C VAL A 79 13.78 -28.45 16.00
N ASN A 80 15.04 -28.83 16.22
CA ASN A 80 15.76 -28.49 17.45
C ASN A 80 15.92 -26.98 17.65
N ILE A 81 16.19 -26.22 16.59
CA ILE A 81 16.25 -24.75 16.66
C ILE A 81 14.89 -24.17 17.05
N PHE A 82 13.80 -24.68 16.48
CA PHE A 82 12.46 -24.23 16.83
C PHE A 82 12.12 -24.59 18.29
N LEU A 83 12.39 -25.82 18.73
CA LEU A 83 12.11 -26.26 20.09
C LEU A 83 12.90 -25.48 21.15
N LYS A 84 14.10 -24.96 20.83
CA LYS A 84 14.85 -24.06 21.73
C LYS A 84 14.14 -22.76 22.07
N GLN A 85 13.08 -22.40 21.32
CA GLN A 85 12.25 -21.23 21.62
C GLN A 85 11.29 -21.47 22.79
N PHE A 86 11.07 -22.74 23.16
CA PHE A 86 10.31 -23.16 24.33
C PHE A 86 11.25 -23.30 25.53
N LYS A 87 10.77 -22.91 26.70
CA LYS A 87 11.47 -23.16 27.97
C LYS A 87 11.05 -24.51 28.58
N GLU A 88 9.93 -25.01 28.11
CA GLU A 88 9.25 -26.23 28.49
C GLU A 88 9.88 -27.48 27.83
N GLN A 89 9.72 -28.66 28.42
CA GLN A 89 10.15 -29.93 27.80
C GLN A 89 9.07 -30.45 26.86
N ASN A 90 9.40 -31.47 26.06
CA ASN A 90 8.51 -32.03 25.04
C ASN A 90 7.08 -32.37 25.56
N PRO A 91 6.90 -33.04 26.73
CA PRO A 91 5.57 -33.36 27.24
C PRO A 91 4.72 -32.12 27.53
N GLU A 92 5.32 -31.08 28.14
CA GLU A 92 4.65 -29.83 28.45
C GLU A 92 4.30 -29.05 27.17
N ILE A 93 5.18 -29.06 26.16
CA ILE A 93 4.86 -28.45 24.85
C ILE A 93 3.65 -29.15 24.22
N VAL A 94 3.59 -30.49 24.25
CA VAL A 94 2.45 -31.25 23.73
C VAL A 94 1.19 -31.02 24.55
N ALA A 95 1.30 -30.86 25.87
CA ALA A 95 0.19 -30.47 26.74
C ALA A 95 -0.35 -29.07 26.36
N MET A 96 0.53 -28.10 26.09
CA MET A 96 0.12 -26.79 25.58
C MET A 96 -0.63 -26.88 24.26
N ILE A 97 -0.22 -27.77 23.33
CA ILE A 97 -0.95 -28.02 22.07
C ILE A 97 -2.34 -28.59 22.37
N ARG A 98 -2.43 -29.57 23.28
CA ARG A 98 -3.69 -30.20 23.69
C ARG A 98 -4.66 -29.19 24.29
N GLU A 99 -4.17 -28.28 25.13
CA GLU A 99 -4.97 -27.23 25.79
C GLU A 99 -5.27 -26.04 24.88
N GLY A 100 -4.50 -25.87 23.80
CA GLY A 100 -4.59 -24.73 22.91
C GLY A 100 -3.95 -23.46 23.47
N ASN A 101 -3.01 -23.60 24.41
CA ASN A 101 -2.35 -22.50 25.11
C ASN A 101 -0.93 -22.27 24.54
N ILE A 102 -0.86 -21.92 23.25
CA ILE A 102 0.40 -21.61 22.56
C ILE A 102 0.39 -20.18 22.05
N ALA A 103 1.48 -19.46 22.31
CA ALA A 103 1.68 -18.10 21.83
C ALA A 103 1.61 -18.01 20.30
N HIS A 104 1.01 -16.92 19.80
CA HIS A 104 0.71 -16.73 18.39
C HIS A 104 1.94 -16.83 17.48
N GLU A 105 3.09 -16.29 17.93
CA GLU A 105 4.34 -16.28 17.18
C GLU A 105 4.91 -17.70 16.99
N ARG A 106 4.58 -18.61 17.91
CA ARG A 106 5.09 -20.00 17.90
C ARG A 106 4.22 -20.92 17.05
N LEU A 107 2.93 -20.64 16.90
CA LEU A 107 1.99 -21.52 16.18
C LEU A 107 2.36 -21.71 14.70
N ARG A 108 2.77 -20.65 14.00
CA ARG A 108 3.22 -20.75 12.59
C ARG A 108 4.51 -21.55 12.45
N GLY A 109 5.45 -21.36 13.38
CA GLY A 109 6.68 -22.15 13.42
C GLY A 109 6.38 -23.63 13.66
N LEU A 110 5.46 -23.92 14.58
CA LEU A 110 5.01 -25.27 14.89
C LEU A 110 4.37 -25.94 13.66
N GLN A 111 3.47 -25.23 12.97
CA GLN A 111 2.84 -25.72 11.73
C GLN A 111 3.89 -26.04 10.64
N LYS A 112 4.95 -25.23 10.53
CA LYS A 112 6.02 -25.41 9.54
C LYS A 112 6.89 -26.64 9.81
N ILE A 113 7.08 -27.01 11.08
CA ILE A 113 7.88 -28.18 11.46
C ILE A 113 7.06 -29.47 11.61
N MET A 114 5.80 -29.48 11.18
CA MET A 114 4.93 -30.64 11.33
C MET A 114 5.43 -31.85 10.53
N PRO A 115 5.63 -33.03 11.15
CA PRO A 115 6.27 -34.17 10.52
C PRO A 115 5.33 -34.87 9.53
N ASP A 116 5.65 -34.89 8.24
CA ASP A 116 4.91 -35.68 7.24
C ASP A 116 4.99 -37.20 7.51
N VAL A 117 4.17 -37.98 6.77
CA VAL A 117 4.08 -39.44 6.95
C VAL A 117 5.44 -40.11 6.73
N GLU A 118 6.22 -39.64 5.76
CA GLU A 118 7.54 -40.19 5.44
C GLU A 118 8.56 -39.92 6.56
N THR A 119 8.47 -38.75 7.18
CA THR A 119 9.30 -38.32 8.31
C THR A 119 8.97 -39.11 9.57
N MET A 120 7.70 -39.42 9.81
CA MET A 120 7.27 -40.20 10.97
C MET A 120 7.63 -41.68 10.87
N ARG A 121 7.56 -42.28 9.67
CA ARG A 121 7.75 -43.71 9.46
C ARG A 121 9.01 -44.30 10.16
N PRO A 122 10.24 -43.81 9.92
CA PRO A 122 11.43 -44.40 10.55
C PRO A 122 11.43 -44.24 12.08
N ILE A 123 10.80 -43.18 12.60
CA ILE A 123 10.70 -42.92 14.04
C ILE A 123 9.73 -43.92 14.69
N LEU A 124 8.62 -44.24 14.01
CA LEU A 124 7.61 -45.18 14.50
C LEU A 124 8.05 -46.64 14.38
N GLU A 125 8.86 -46.97 13.36
CA GLU A 125 9.43 -48.32 13.14
C GLU A 125 10.64 -48.63 14.02
N TYR A 126 11.17 -47.63 14.75
CA TYR A 126 12.30 -47.82 15.64
C TYR A 126 11.95 -48.74 16.82
N THR A 127 12.66 -49.85 16.94
CA THR A 127 12.44 -50.89 17.96
C THR A 127 13.34 -50.78 19.18
N GLY A 128 14.28 -49.83 19.19
CA GLY A 128 15.17 -49.60 20.34
C GLY A 128 14.53 -48.76 21.45
N GLU A 129 15.32 -48.37 22.44
CA GLU A 129 14.85 -47.56 23.56
C GLU A 129 14.59 -46.11 23.12
N LYS A 130 13.36 -45.63 23.29
CA LYS A 130 12.91 -44.32 22.77
C LYS A 130 13.63 -43.12 23.41
N ASP A 131 14.14 -43.28 24.62
CA ASP A 131 14.95 -42.29 25.36
C ASP A 131 16.35 -42.09 24.75
N GLN A 132 16.84 -43.07 23.98
CA GLN A 132 18.09 -42.96 23.23
C GLN A 132 17.95 -42.15 21.93
N LEU A 133 16.73 -41.84 21.48
CA LEU A 133 16.52 -41.03 20.29
C LEU A 133 16.95 -39.57 20.48
N GLY A 134 17.24 -38.89 19.37
CA GLY A 134 17.44 -37.44 19.31
C GLY A 134 16.26 -36.66 19.90
N TYR A 135 16.52 -35.43 20.38
CA TYR A 135 15.49 -34.61 21.04
C TYR A 135 14.30 -34.28 20.12
N ALA A 136 14.56 -34.08 18.83
CA ALA A 136 13.54 -33.84 17.81
C ALA A 136 12.66 -35.08 17.56
N GLU A 137 13.27 -36.27 17.50
CA GLU A 137 12.57 -37.55 17.36
C GLU A 137 11.69 -37.84 18.58
N GLN A 138 12.20 -37.57 19.79
CA GLN A 138 11.42 -37.67 21.03
C GLN A 138 10.21 -36.73 21.01
N PHE A 139 10.39 -35.49 20.55
CA PHE A 139 9.28 -34.55 20.39
C PHE A 139 8.21 -35.07 19.43
N TYR A 140 8.61 -35.62 18.28
CA TYR A 140 7.67 -36.18 17.32
C TYR A 140 6.93 -37.41 17.82
N LEU A 141 7.56 -38.25 18.67
CA LEU A 141 6.88 -39.35 19.33
C LEU A 141 5.79 -38.86 20.30
N GLU A 142 6.11 -37.87 21.14
CA GLU A 142 5.13 -37.25 22.05
C GLU A 142 4.00 -36.57 21.27
N LEU A 143 4.34 -35.86 20.19
CA LEU A 143 3.39 -35.19 19.33
C LEU A 143 2.46 -36.19 18.61
N HIS A 144 2.99 -37.32 18.16
CA HIS A 144 2.20 -38.37 17.51
C HIS A 144 1.24 -39.07 18.48
N ALA A 145 1.59 -39.16 19.76
CA ALA A 145 0.69 -39.67 20.80
C ALA A 145 -0.49 -38.73 21.09
N LEU A 146 -0.44 -37.47 20.63
CA LEU A 146 -1.55 -36.54 20.72
C LEU A 146 -2.51 -36.71 19.54
N ASP A 147 -3.69 -37.29 19.82
CA ASP A 147 -4.75 -37.43 18.83
C ASP A 147 -5.12 -36.08 18.19
N GLY A 148 -5.13 -36.07 16.86
CA GLY A 148 -5.47 -34.90 16.07
C GLY A 148 -4.49 -33.74 16.19
N TYR A 149 -3.23 -33.94 16.62
CA TYR A 149 -2.25 -32.85 16.77
C TYR A 149 -2.19 -31.89 15.55
N ARG A 150 -2.30 -32.43 14.33
CA ARG A 150 -2.40 -31.66 13.07
C ARG A 150 -3.59 -30.72 13.04
N ILE A 151 -4.80 -31.22 13.29
CA ILE A 151 -6.02 -30.41 13.25
C ILE A 151 -6.05 -29.40 14.40
N ARG A 152 -5.51 -29.73 15.57
CA ARG A 152 -5.38 -28.77 16.68
C ARG A 152 -4.55 -27.55 16.28
N ILE A 153 -3.38 -27.81 15.69
CA ILE A 153 -2.46 -26.75 15.24
C ILE A 153 -3.06 -25.97 14.08
N ASP A 154 -3.58 -26.65 13.06
CA ASP A 154 -4.21 -25.99 11.91
C ASP A 154 -5.42 -25.14 12.33
N ALA A 155 -6.26 -25.61 13.26
CA ALA A 155 -7.41 -24.86 13.76
C ALA A 155 -7.00 -23.64 14.62
N MET A 156 -5.96 -23.77 15.45
CA MET A 156 -5.38 -22.64 16.17
C MET A 156 -4.78 -21.61 15.21
N VAL A 157 -4.10 -22.06 14.16
CA VAL A 157 -3.55 -21.20 13.11
C VAL A 157 -4.66 -20.46 12.37
N LEU A 158 -5.74 -21.17 11.99
CA LEU A 158 -6.92 -20.59 11.34
C LEU A 158 -7.55 -19.50 12.20
N ARG A 159 -7.64 -19.68 13.52
CA ARG A 159 -8.16 -18.65 14.43
C ARG A 159 -7.42 -17.32 14.26
N LEU A 160 -6.09 -17.37 14.24
CA LEU A 160 -5.25 -16.19 14.08
C LEU A 160 -5.43 -15.55 12.70
N ASP A 161 -5.41 -16.35 11.64
CA ASP A 161 -5.60 -15.83 10.28
C ASP A 161 -7.00 -15.20 10.12
N PHE A 162 -8.01 -15.81 10.73
CA PHE A 162 -9.38 -15.34 10.64
C PHE A 162 -9.60 -14.02 11.39
N GLU A 163 -8.99 -13.84 12.57
CA GLU A 163 -9.02 -12.56 13.29
C GLU A 163 -8.42 -11.44 12.44
N VAL A 164 -7.23 -11.66 11.87
CA VAL A 164 -6.57 -10.70 10.98
C VAL A 164 -7.41 -10.42 9.74
N PHE A 165 -8.03 -11.44 9.15
CA PHE A 165 -8.92 -11.31 8.02
C PHE A 165 -10.15 -10.47 8.36
N LEU A 166 -10.80 -10.70 9.50
CA LEU A 166 -11.96 -9.90 9.92
C LEU A 166 -11.61 -8.42 10.14
N ASP A 167 -10.46 -8.15 10.76
CA ASP A 167 -9.97 -6.80 11.02
C ASP A 167 -9.69 -6.03 9.73
N GLN A 168 -9.39 -6.72 8.63
CA GLN A 168 -9.20 -6.11 7.32
C GLN A 168 -10.52 -6.00 6.53
N MET A 169 -11.29 -7.08 6.49
CA MET A 169 -12.45 -7.22 5.59
C MET A 169 -13.64 -6.39 6.02
N LYS A 170 -14.03 -6.45 7.30
CA LYS A 170 -15.21 -5.74 7.79
C LYS A 170 -15.14 -4.23 7.59
N PRO A 171 -14.07 -3.52 8.00
CA PRO A 171 -14.01 -2.08 7.79
C PRO A 171 -13.93 -1.71 6.31
N LEU A 172 -13.23 -2.50 5.49
CA LEU A 172 -13.15 -2.25 4.04
C LEU A 172 -14.54 -2.37 3.39
N ILE A 173 -15.29 -3.42 3.70
CA ILE A 173 -16.65 -3.64 3.19
C ILE A 173 -17.59 -2.52 3.65
N ALA A 174 -17.55 -2.15 4.93
CA ALA A 174 -18.35 -1.05 5.47
C ALA A 174 -18.03 0.28 4.77
N MET A 175 -16.74 0.55 4.50
CA MET A 175 -16.32 1.75 3.80
C MET A 175 -16.80 1.79 2.34
N PHE A 176 -16.75 0.67 1.62
CA PHE A 176 -17.34 0.55 0.28
C PHE A 176 -18.84 0.90 0.30
N MET A 177 -19.62 0.26 1.18
CA MET A 177 -21.05 0.51 1.28
C MET A 177 -21.36 1.97 1.61
N LYS A 178 -20.68 2.53 2.63
CA LYS A 178 -20.82 3.94 3.04
C LYS A 178 -20.48 4.90 1.90
N THR A 179 -19.41 4.62 1.14
CA THR A 179 -18.95 5.50 0.05
C THR A 179 -19.92 5.48 -1.12
N CYS A 180 -20.41 4.29 -1.48
CA CYS A 180 -21.45 4.14 -2.50
C CYS A 180 -22.71 4.90 -2.09
N GLU A 181 -23.16 4.76 -0.85
CA GLU A 181 -24.32 5.50 -0.34
C GLU A 181 -24.09 7.01 -0.33
N SER A 182 -22.90 7.45 0.09
CA SER A 182 -22.52 8.87 0.13
C SER A 182 -22.53 9.47 -1.27
N LEU A 183 -21.96 8.79 -2.27
CA LEU A 183 -22.01 9.22 -3.68
C LEU A 183 -23.44 9.44 -4.17
N MET A 184 -24.34 8.51 -3.87
CA MET A 184 -25.73 8.60 -4.33
C MET A 184 -26.50 9.74 -3.66
N LYS A 185 -26.20 9.98 -2.37
CA LYS A 185 -26.93 10.96 -1.55
C LYS A 185 -26.31 12.35 -1.57
N ASN A 186 -25.06 12.50 -2.00
CA ASN A 186 -24.34 13.78 -1.91
C ASN A 186 -25.03 14.88 -2.73
N ASP A 187 -25.50 15.93 -2.06
CA ASP A 187 -26.27 17.00 -2.68
C ASP A 187 -25.39 18.03 -3.40
N SER A 188 -24.21 18.34 -2.87
CA SER A 188 -23.28 19.27 -3.51
C SER A 188 -22.80 18.73 -4.87
N LEU A 189 -22.55 17.42 -4.98
CA LEU A 189 -22.27 16.75 -6.25
C LEU A 189 -23.43 16.92 -7.24
N LYS A 190 -24.68 16.65 -6.83
CA LYS A 190 -25.86 16.83 -7.70
C LYS A 190 -26.02 18.28 -8.16
N VAL A 191 -25.78 19.24 -7.26
CA VAL A 191 -25.79 20.67 -7.60
C VAL A 191 -24.71 20.98 -8.64
N PHE A 192 -23.49 20.47 -8.47
CA PHE A 192 -22.43 20.65 -9.45
C PHE A 192 -22.76 20.03 -10.81
N LEU A 193 -23.28 18.79 -10.83
CA LEU A 193 -23.72 18.13 -12.07
C LEU A 193 -24.82 18.93 -12.78
N ARG A 194 -25.69 19.60 -12.02
CA ARG A 194 -26.69 20.54 -12.58
C ARG A 194 -26.02 21.74 -13.25
N TYR A 195 -24.97 22.34 -12.66
CA TYR A 195 -24.20 23.40 -13.31
C TYR A 195 -23.57 22.94 -14.62
N VAL A 196 -23.00 21.72 -14.63
CA VAL A 196 -22.43 21.10 -15.84
C VAL A 196 -23.50 20.94 -16.92
N LEU A 197 -24.67 20.38 -16.57
CA LEU A 197 -25.77 20.15 -17.51
C LEU A 197 -26.29 21.44 -18.15
N HIS A 198 -26.59 22.47 -17.34
CA HIS A 198 -27.09 23.75 -17.84
C HIS A 198 -26.09 24.47 -18.73
N THR A 199 -24.81 24.44 -18.34
CA THR A 199 -23.74 25.06 -19.12
C THR A 199 -23.52 24.29 -20.43
N GLY A 200 -23.57 22.95 -20.39
CA GLY A 200 -23.47 22.10 -21.57
C GLY A 200 -24.61 22.32 -22.57
N ASN A 201 -25.86 22.40 -22.09
CA ASN A 201 -27.03 22.70 -22.93
C ASN A 201 -26.94 24.09 -23.57
N PHE A 202 -26.51 25.10 -22.80
CA PHE A 202 -26.27 26.43 -23.34
C PHE A 202 -25.22 26.43 -24.46
N ILE A 203 -24.06 25.80 -24.24
CA ILE A 203 -22.98 25.72 -25.24
C ILE A 203 -23.42 24.94 -26.49
N ASN A 204 -24.28 23.94 -26.33
CA ASN A 204 -24.76 23.09 -27.41
C ASN A 204 -26.12 23.51 -27.99
N THR A 205 -26.64 24.69 -27.64
CA THR A 205 -27.91 25.17 -28.16
C THR A 205 -27.91 25.17 -29.70
N GLY A 206 -28.95 24.60 -30.31
CA GLY A 206 -29.05 24.44 -31.77
C GLY A 206 -28.26 23.26 -32.35
N LYS A 207 -27.52 22.50 -31.54
CA LYS A 207 -26.89 21.22 -31.93
C LYS A 207 -27.71 20.04 -31.39
N TYR A 208 -27.41 18.84 -31.88
CA TYR A 208 -28.05 17.58 -31.44
C TYR A 208 -28.07 17.42 -29.90
N CYS A 209 -27.05 17.93 -29.19
CA CYS A 209 -26.93 17.81 -27.73
C CYS A 209 -27.43 19.05 -26.93
N GLY A 210 -28.18 19.98 -27.53
CA GLY A 210 -28.52 21.27 -26.91
C GLY A 210 -29.60 21.25 -25.82
N ASN A 211 -30.37 20.17 -25.70
CA ASN A 211 -31.45 19.99 -24.73
C ASN A 211 -31.35 18.63 -24.03
N ALA A 212 -30.15 18.26 -23.62
CA ALA A 212 -29.94 17.02 -22.88
C ALA A 212 -30.62 17.07 -21.51
N VAL A 213 -31.18 15.95 -21.08
CA VAL A 213 -31.75 15.75 -19.73
C VAL A 213 -30.72 15.19 -18.73
N GLY A 214 -29.57 14.75 -19.24
CA GLY A 214 -28.46 14.17 -18.48
C GLY A 214 -27.26 13.91 -19.40
N PHE A 215 -26.15 13.49 -18.82
CA PHE A 215 -24.92 13.12 -19.53
C PHE A 215 -24.24 11.95 -18.81
N ARG A 216 -23.39 11.21 -19.53
CA ARG A 216 -22.61 10.10 -18.94
C ARG A 216 -21.52 10.64 -18.04
N MET A 217 -21.26 9.99 -16.91
CA MET A 217 -20.32 10.51 -15.93
C MET A 217 -18.87 10.58 -16.48
N SER A 218 -18.55 9.71 -17.45
CA SER A 218 -17.29 9.77 -18.19
C SER A 218 -17.05 11.09 -18.95
N SER A 219 -18.08 11.89 -19.22
CA SER A 219 -17.92 13.23 -19.83
C SER A 219 -17.31 14.25 -18.87
N LEU A 220 -17.32 14.02 -17.55
CA LEU A 220 -16.79 14.97 -16.57
C LEU A 220 -15.29 15.24 -16.73
N VAL A 221 -14.52 14.22 -17.09
CA VAL A 221 -13.07 14.37 -17.30
C VAL A 221 -12.74 15.21 -18.54
N GLN A 222 -13.66 15.28 -19.52
CA GLN A 222 -13.49 16.04 -20.76
C GLN A 222 -13.66 17.54 -20.55
N LEU A 223 -14.21 17.99 -19.41
CA LEU A 223 -14.41 19.42 -19.12
C LEU A 223 -13.09 20.21 -19.07
N MET A 224 -11.96 19.52 -18.92
CA MET A 224 -10.62 20.10 -18.98
C MET A 224 -10.13 20.38 -20.40
N ASP A 225 -10.73 19.74 -21.42
CA ASP A 225 -10.28 19.87 -22.81
C ASP A 225 -10.80 21.14 -23.48
N PHE A 226 -11.93 21.67 -23.00
CA PHE A 226 -12.57 22.86 -23.55
C PHE A 226 -11.91 24.13 -22.99
N ARG A 227 -11.00 24.73 -23.76
CA ARG A 227 -10.29 25.96 -23.36
C ARG A 227 -11.12 27.21 -23.63
N ALA A 228 -11.05 28.17 -22.71
CA ALA A 228 -11.58 29.51 -22.90
C ALA A 228 -10.62 30.37 -23.74
N ASN A 229 -11.08 31.55 -24.17
CA ASN A 229 -10.24 32.58 -24.83
C ASN A 229 -9.21 33.22 -23.87
N LYS A 230 -9.05 32.68 -22.67
CA LYS A 230 -8.05 33.09 -21.68
C LYS A 230 -7.00 31.99 -21.53
N PRO A 231 -5.70 32.32 -21.52
CA PRO A 231 -4.64 31.33 -21.33
C PRO A 231 -4.86 30.51 -20.05
N ARG A 232 -4.70 29.19 -20.18
CA ARG A 232 -4.78 28.23 -19.06
C ARG A 232 -6.14 28.15 -18.36
N VAL A 233 -7.22 28.69 -18.95
CA VAL A 233 -8.58 28.56 -18.39
C VAL A 233 -9.37 27.55 -19.22
N THR A 234 -10.01 26.60 -18.54
CA THR A 234 -10.84 25.55 -19.14
C THR A 234 -12.31 25.74 -18.75
N LEU A 235 -13.22 24.97 -19.34
CA LEU A 235 -14.63 24.97 -18.97
C LEU A 235 -14.82 24.55 -17.50
N LEU A 236 -14.02 23.58 -17.02
CA LEU A 236 -14.05 23.20 -15.61
C LEU A 236 -13.68 24.36 -14.68
N HIS A 237 -12.66 25.15 -15.02
CA HIS A 237 -12.31 26.35 -14.26
C HIS A 237 -13.46 27.34 -14.15
N TYR A 238 -14.15 27.57 -15.28
CA TYR A 238 -15.32 28.43 -15.31
C TYR A 238 -16.44 27.88 -14.43
N LEU A 239 -16.77 26.59 -14.57
CA LEU A 239 -17.83 25.93 -13.80
C LEU A 239 -17.58 25.98 -12.29
N VAL A 240 -16.35 25.68 -11.85
CA VAL A 240 -15.97 25.74 -10.42
C VAL A 240 -16.16 27.15 -9.88
N ASN A 241 -15.61 28.16 -10.56
CA ASN A 241 -15.73 29.55 -10.12
C ASN A 241 -17.18 30.06 -10.14
N GLU A 242 -17.97 29.68 -11.14
CA GLU A 242 -19.37 30.09 -11.25
C GLU A 242 -20.24 29.42 -10.19
N ALA A 243 -19.99 28.13 -9.91
CA ALA A 243 -20.67 27.38 -8.86
C ALA A 243 -20.40 28.00 -7.49
N GLU A 244 -19.13 28.23 -7.13
CA GLU A 244 -18.72 28.78 -5.84
C GLU A 244 -19.20 30.22 -5.60
N LYS A 245 -19.30 31.03 -6.66
CA LYS A 245 -19.85 32.39 -6.56
C LYS A 245 -21.33 32.42 -6.21
N LYS A 246 -22.10 31.46 -6.72
CA LYS A 246 -23.56 31.40 -6.56
C LYS A 246 -23.99 30.54 -5.37
N ASN A 247 -23.18 29.54 -5.03
CA ASN A 247 -23.37 28.65 -3.90
C ASN A 247 -22.00 28.18 -3.41
N SER A 248 -21.57 28.68 -2.25
CA SER A 248 -20.26 28.36 -1.66
C SER A 248 -20.04 26.86 -1.45
N ASP A 249 -21.12 26.11 -1.28
CA ASP A 249 -21.06 24.68 -0.92
C ASP A 249 -21.22 23.78 -2.16
N ALA A 250 -21.33 24.35 -3.37
CA ALA A 250 -21.53 23.59 -4.59
C ALA A 250 -20.32 22.68 -4.96
N THR A 251 -19.16 22.90 -4.34
CA THR A 251 -17.95 22.09 -4.52
C THR A 251 -17.58 21.30 -3.25
N ALA A 252 -18.41 21.32 -2.21
CA ALA A 252 -18.14 20.64 -0.93
C ALA A 252 -17.95 19.12 -1.09
N PHE A 253 -18.59 18.51 -2.09
CA PHE A 253 -18.44 17.08 -2.41
C PHE A 253 -16.98 16.65 -2.60
N VAL A 254 -16.11 17.57 -3.04
CA VAL A 254 -14.69 17.29 -3.21
C VAL A 254 -14.06 16.93 -1.88
N ASP A 255 -14.25 17.73 -0.84
CA ASP A 255 -13.65 17.44 0.46
C ASP A 255 -14.40 16.33 1.22
N GLU A 256 -15.72 16.20 0.99
CA GLU A 256 -16.56 15.16 1.62
C GLU A 256 -16.31 13.76 1.07
N LEU A 257 -16.14 13.60 -0.25
CA LEU A 257 -16.06 12.30 -0.91
C LEU A 257 -14.63 11.87 -1.23
N TYR A 258 -13.73 12.81 -1.52
CA TYR A 258 -12.38 12.48 -2.03
C TYR A 258 -11.56 11.54 -1.12
N PRO A 259 -11.53 11.68 0.22
CA PRO A 259 -10.71 10.82 1.06
C PRO A 259 -11.08 9.33 0.92
N ASP A 260 -12.37 9.01 1.06
CA ASP A 260 -12.89 7.65 0.98
C ASP A 260 -12.75 7.10 -0.46
N LEU A 261 -13.06 7.91 -1.48
CA LEU A 261 -12.88 7.54 -2.89
C LEU A 261 -11.43 7.24 -3.25
N ASN A 262 -10.49 8.10 -2.85
CA ASN A 262 -9.07 7.95 -3.16
C ASN A 262 -8.46 6.71 -2.50
N PHE A 263 -8.92 6.37 -1.30
CA PHE A 263 -8.55 5.12 -0.63
C PHE A 263 -9.10 3.91 -1.38
N LEU A 264 -10.42 3.87 -1.63
CA LEU A 264 -11.10 2.72 -2.25
C LEU A 264 -10.71 2.48 -3.71
N SER A 265 -10.35 3.53 -4.47
CA SER A 265 -9.98 3.43 -5.89
C SER A 265 -8.76 2.53 -6.19
N ARG A 266 -8.02 2.16 -5.15
CA ARG A 266 -6.83 1.30 -5.18
C ARG A 266 -7.17 -0.18 -5.05
N PHE A 267 -8.36 -0.50 -4.56
CA PHE A 267 -8.81 -1.87 -4.35
C PHE A 267 -9.60 -2.37 -5.56
N LYS A 268 -9.52 -3.68 -5.81
CA LYS A 268 -10.35 -4.37 -6.81
C LYS A 268 -11.30 -5.30 -6.09
N LEU A 269 -12.55 -5.37 -6.56
CA LEU A 269 -13.54 -6.29 -5.99
C LEU A 269 -13.20 -7.77 -6.23
N ASN A 270 -12.41 -8.08 -7.25
CA ASN A 270 -11.92 -9.43 -7.50
C ASN A 270 -10.93 -9.87 -6.42
N ASP A 271 -9.95 -9.03 -6.06
CA ASP A 271 -8.99 -9.32 -4.99
C ASP A 271 -9.74 -9.60 -3.67
N LEU A 272 -10.77 -8.81 -3.36
CA LEU A 272 -11.65 -9.03 -2.21
C LEU A 272 -12.38 -10.38 -2.29
N THR A 273 -12.84 -10.77 -3.48
CA THR A 273 -13.54 -12.05 -3.70
C THR A 273 -12.58 -13.23 -3.53
N GLU A 274 -11.37 -13.12 -4.04
CA GLU A 274 -10.32 -14.15 -3.91
C GLU A 274 -9.93 -14.36 -2.45
N GLU A 275 -9.76 -13.28 -1.68
CA GLU A 275 -9.39 -13.37 -0.27
C GLU A 275 -10.51 -14.00 0.58
N ILE A 276 -11.77 -13.62 0.35
CA ILE A 276 -12.93 -14.25 1.00
C ILE A 276 -13.02 -15.74 0.63
N SER A 277 -12.78 -16.09 -0.63
CA SER A 277 -12.80 -17.48 -1.09
C SER A 277 -11.69 -18.31 -0.45
N ALA A 278 -10.46 -17.78 -0.39
CA ALA A 278 -9.32 -18.47 0.23
C ALA A 278 -9.55 -18.72 1.72
N MET A 279 -10.15 -17.75 2.43
CA MET A 279 -10.53 -17.92 3.82
C MET A 279 -11.65 -18.97 3.96
N ASN A 280 -12.67 -18.91 3.09
CA ASN A 280 -13.74 -19.90 3.09
C ASN A 280 -13.22 -21.33 2.88
N ASP A 281 -12.34 -21.54 1.92
CA ASP A 281 -11.74 -22.85 1.66
C ASP A 281 -10.91 -23.34 2.87
N SER A 282 -10.24 -22.43 3.56
CA SER A 282 -9.49 -22.77 4.77
C SER A 282 -10.42 -23.19 5.91
N VAL A 283 -11.55 -22.50 6.09
CA VAL A 283 -12.58 -22.87 7.06
C VAL A 283 -13.19 -24.23 6.72
N THR A 284 -13.63 -24.44 5.48
CA THR A 284 -14.22 -25.71 5.04
C THR A 284 -13.28 -26.89 5.22
N LYS A 285 -11.99 -26.74 4.88
CA LYS A 285 -10.97 -27.80 5.10
C LYS A 285 -10.85 -28.18 6.57
N ILE A 286 -10.95 -27.22 7.49
CA ILE A 286 -10.88 -27.46 8.93
C ILE A 286 -12.18 -28.08 9.43
N GLU A 287 -13.34 -27.65 8.94
CA GLU A 287 -14.64 -28.27 9.22
C GLU A 287 -14.67 -29.75 8.85
N GLU A 288 -14.23 -30.11 7.64
CA GLU A 288 -14.19 -31.49 7.15
C GLU A 288 -13.25 -32.38 8.00
N LYS A 289 -12.05 -31.88 8.32
CA LYS A 289 -11.10 -32.56 9.21
C LYS A 289 -11.67 -32.71 10.63
N LEU A 290 -12.36 -31.69 11.14
CA LEU A 290 -12.94 -31.71 12.47
C LEU A 290 -14.10 -32.72 12.57
N ALA A 291 -14.91 -32.85 11.52
CA ALA A 291 -16.01 -33.81 11.47
C ALA A 291 -15.55 -35.27 11.62
N SER A 292 -14.38 -35.60 11.07
CA SER A 292 -13.74 -36.92 11.16
C SER A 292 -12.82 -37.10 12.38
N SER A 293 -12.67 -36.07 13.23
CA SER A 293 -11.81 -36.10 14.41
C SER A 293 -12.48 -36.73 15.65
N THR A 294 -11.67 -37.01 16.67
CA THR A 294 -12.10 -37.49 17.99
C THR A 294 -12.98 -36.47 18.73
N ASP A 295 -13.79 -36.95 19.68
CA ASP A 295 -14.74 -36.11 20.42
C ASP A 295 -14.07 -35.00 21.24
N ASP A 296 -12.88 -35.23 21.76
CA ASP A 296 -12.15 -34.24 22.53
C ASP A 296 -11.63 -33.09 21.66
N VAL A 297 -11.17 -33.39 20.43
CA VAL A 297 -10.81 -32.36 19.43
C VAL A 297 -12.06 -31.58 19.01
N LYS A 298 -13.18 -32.27 18.75
CA LYS A 298 -14.46 -31.63 18.42
C LYS A 298 -14.89 -30.65 19.50
N ARG A 299 -14.94 -31.08 20.77
CA ARG A 299 -15.28 -30.20 21.91
C ARG A 299 -14.37 -28.98 22.00
N GLN A 300 -13.10 -29.09 21.62
CA GLN A 300 -12.17 -27.97 21.70
C GLN A 300 -12.39 -26.90 20.61
N PHE A 301 -12.75 -27.30 19.38
CA PHE A 301 -12.78 -26.37 18.23
C PHE A 301 -14.16 -26.14 17.61
N GLN A 302 -15.16 -26.97 17.89
CA GLN A 302 -16.47 -26.90 17.23
C GLN A 302 -17.16 -25.54 17.43
N ASP A 303 -17.22 -25.04 18.66
CA ASP A 303 -17.83 -23.73 18.96
C ASP A 303 -17.09 -22.58 18.26
N PHE A 304 -15.76 -22.68 18.17
CA PHE A 304 -14.94 -21.70 17.49
C PHE A 304 -15.20 -21.71 15.98
N ILE A 305 -15.18 -22.88 15.36
CA ILE A 305 -15.44 -23.03 13.92
C ILE A 305 -16.85 -22.54 13.58
N GLN A 306 -17.86 -22.87 14.40
CA GLN A 306 -19.21 -22.36 14.19
C GLN A 306 -19.27 -20.82 14.23
N LYS A 307 -18.57 -20.18 15.16
CA LYS A 307 -18.46 -18.71 15.20
C LYS A 307 -17.78 -18.16 13.96
N VAL A 308 -16.69 -18.79 13.51
CA VAL A 308 -15.98 -18.42 12.29
C VAL A 308 -16.89 -18.49 11.08
N SER A 309 -17.63 -19.58 10.90
CA SER A 309 -18.54 -19.76 9.76
C SER A 309 -19.65 -18.70 9.75
N VAL A 310 -20.24 -18.38 10.90
CA VAL A 310 -21.23 -17.29 11.03
C VAL A 310 -20.64 -15.92 10.67
N GLU A 311 -19.43 -15.61 11.15
CA GLU A 311 -18.79 -14.33 10.85
C GLU A 311 -18.33 -14.23 9.39
N LEU A 312 -17.91 -15.35 8.79
CA LEU A 312 -17.55 -15.42 7.39
C LEU A 312 -18.77 -15.21 6.49
N ASP A 313 -19.92 -15.76 6.86
CA ASP A 313 -21.16 -15.54 6.12
C ASP A 313 -21.59 -14.07 6.18
N LYS A 314 -21.43 -13.39 7.32
CA LYS A 314 -21.63 -11.92 7.39
C LYS A 314 -20.71 -11.14 6.44
N VAL A 315 -19.46 -11.57 6.29
CA VAL A 315 -18.51 -10.95 5.34
C VAL A 315 -18.95 -11.19 3.90
N LYS A 316 -19.41 -12.41 3.56
CA LYS A 316 -19.97 -12.74 2.24
C LYS A 316 -21.22 -11.90 1.95
N ASP A 317 -22.13 -11.77 2.91
CA ASP A 317 -23.33 -10.94 2.80
C ASP A 317 -22.98 -9.47 2.60
N GLY A 318 -22.00 -8.95 3.34
CA GLY A 318 -21.49 -7.59 3.15
C GLY A 318 -20.93 -7.37 1.75
N LYS A 319 -20.16 -8.33 1.22
CA LYS A 319 -19.67 -8.30 -0.17
C LYS A 319 -20.81 -8.34 -1.19
N ALA A 320 -21.83 -9.17 -0.97
CA ALA A 320 -23.03 -9.16 -1.80
C ALA A 320 -23.75 -7.80 -1.76
N GLY A 321 -23.77 -7.16 -0.59
CA GLY A 321 -24.25 -5.79 -0.41
C GLY A 321 -23.49 -4.76 -1.27
N ILE A 322 -22.16 -4.86 -1.38
CA ILE A 322 -21.35 -4.01 -2.27
C ILE A 322 -21.77 -4.17 -3.73
N VAL A 323 -21.98 -5.42 -4.18
CA VAL A 323 -22.44 -5.72 -5.55
C VAL A 323 -23.81 -5.10 -5.81
N GLU A 324 -24.73 -5.19 -4.85
CA GLU A 324 -26.05 -4.58 -4.97
C GLU A 324 -25.98 -3.05 -5.02
N PHE A 325 -25.12 -2.43 -4.20
CA PHE A 325 -24.85 -0.99 -4.28
C PHE A 325 -24.21 -0.59 -5.62
N SER A 326 -23.33 -1.41 -6.17
CA SER A 326 -22.73 -1.18 -7.48
C SER A 326 -23.81 -1.09 -8.58
N LYS A 327 -24.80 -1.98 -8.56
CA LYS A 327 -25.94 -1.94 -9.49
C LYS A 327 -26.78 -0.67 -9.32
N LYS A 328 -27.08 -0.31 -8.07
CA LYS A 328 -27.83 0.92 -7.75
C LYS A 328 -27.10 2.17 -8.23
N LEU A 329 -25.78 2.23 -8.06
CA LEU A 329 -24.95 3.31 -8.59
C LEU A 329 -25.02 3.37 -10.11
N ALA A 330 -24.86 2.25 -10.80
CA ALA A 330 -24.95 2.19 -12.26
C ALA A 330 -26.30 2.74 -12.74
N ALA A 331 -27.40 2.30 -12.14
CA ALA A 331 -28.75 2.77 -12.47
C ALA A 331 -28.93 4.27 -12.19
N GLN A 332 -28.50 4.76 -11.02
CA GLN A 332 -28.69 6.16 -10.62
C GLN A 332 -27.90 7.13 -11.51
N PHE A 333 -26.69 6.75 -11.90
CA PHE A 333 -25.83 7.57 -12.78
C PHE A 333 -26.02 7.24 -14.27
N CYS A 334 -27.03 6.45 -14.62
CA CYS A 334 -27.38 6.05 -15.99
C CYS A 334 -26.21 5.42 -16.76
N GLU A 335 -25.38 4.66 -16.05
CA GLU A 335 -24.31 3.84 -16.63
C GLU A 335 -24.88 2.49 -17.10
N ASP A 336 -24.15 1.81 -18.00
CA ASP A 336 -24.57 0.49 -18.50
C ASP A 336 -24.18 -0.60 -17.50
N GLU A 337 -25.15 -1.29 -16.91
CA GLU A 337 -24.92 -2.27 -15.85
C GLU A 337 -24.02 -3.43 -16.32
N ALA A 338 -24.09 -3.82 -17.59
CA ALA A 338 -23.30 -4.94 -18.13
C ALA A 338 -21.80 -4.64 -18.20
N SER A 339 -21.44 -3.38 -18.47
CA SER A 339 -20.04 -2.92 -18.54
C SER A 339 -19.58 -2.16 -17.30
N PHE A 340 -20.48 -1.87 -16.36
CA PHE A 340 -20.15 -1.08 -15.17
C PHE A 340 -19.25 -1.85 -14.20
N LYS A 341 -18.13 -1.23 -13.85
CA LYS A 341 -17.24 -1.69 -12.79
C LYS A 341 -17.09 -0.62 -11.73
N LEU A 342 -17.40 -1.00 -10.49
CA LEU A 342 -17.40 -0.07 -9.38
C LEU A 342 -16.04 0.62 -9.20
N GLU A 343 -14.95 -0.14 -9.19
CA GLU A 343 -13.59 0.38 -8.99
C GLU A 343 -13.15 1.38 -10.08
N GLU A 344 -13.56 1.17 -11.34
CA GLU A 344 -13.28 2.10 -12.43
C GLU A 344 -14.11 3.38 -12.29
N PHE A 345 -15.37 3.25 -11.90
CA PHE A 345 -16.25 4.38 -11.62
C PHE A 345 -15.72 5.23 -10.45
N LEU A 346 -15.37 4.61 -9.31
CA LEU A 346 -14.80 5.31 -8.15
C LEU A 346 -13.50 6.03 -8.53
N ARG A 347 -12.64 5.41 -9.34
CA ARG A 347 -11.40 6.04 -9.84
C ARG A 347 -11.66 7.25 -10.73
N MET A 348 -12.66 7.17 -11.60
CA MET A 348 -13.07 8.30 -12.45
C MET A 348 -13.58 9.46 -11.59
N ILE A 349 -14.45 9.21 -10.61
CA ILE A 349 -14.94 10.26 -9.70
C ILE A 349 -13.79 10.83 -8.85
N THR A 350 -12.86 10.00 -8.38
CA THR A 350 -11.65 10.44 -7.67
C THR A 350 -10.80 11.39 -8.51
N SER A 351 -10.59 11.04 -9.79
CA SER A 351 -9.87 11.87 -10.75
C SER A 351 -10.58 13.21 -10.95
N PHE A 352 -11.89 13.16 -11.14
CA PHE A 352 -12.71 14.37 -11.29
C PHE A 352 -12.64 15.27 -10.05
N CYS A 353 -12.76 14.73 -8.83
CA CYS A 353 -12.58 15.50 -7.59
C CYS A 353 -11.21 16.17 -7.53
N SER A 354 -10.15 15.46 -7.95
CA SER A 354 -8.79 16.02 -8.03
C SER A 354 -8.71 17.18 -9.03
N MET A 355 -9.35 17.06 -10.19
CA MET A 355 -9.41 18.12 -11.20
C MET A 355 -10.15 19.35 -10.69
N VAL A 356 -11.27 19.16 -9.98
CA VAL A 356 -12.01 20.27 -9.34
C VAL A 356 -11.13 20.96 -8.30
N LYS A 357 -10.46 20.21 -7.43
CA LYS A 357 -9.54 20.75 -6.41
C LYS A 357 -8.39 21.54 -7.02
N GLN A 358 -7.84 21.05 -8.13
CA GLN A 358 -6.83 21.75 -8.89
C GLN A 358 -7.39 23.08 -9.47
N CYS A 359 -8.59 23.05 -10.06
CA CYS A 359 -9.24 24.24 -10.60
C CYS A 359 -9.54 25.28 -9.51
N GLN A 360 -9.96 24.88 -8.31
CA GLN A 360 -10.15 25.76 -7.16
C GLN A 360 -8.86 26.50 -6.82
N LYS A 361 -7.75 25.76 -6.69
CA LYS A 361 -6.43 26.34 -6.39
C LYS A 361 -5.96 27.31 -7.48
N GLU A 362 -6.10 26.93 -8.75
CA GLU A 362 -5.69 27.78 -9.87
C GLU A 362 -6.57 29.04 -10.00
N ASN A 363 -7.88 28.93 -9.77
CA ASN A 363 -8.80 30.07 -9.76
C ASN A 363 -8.46 31.05 -8.62
N GLU A 364 -8.14 30.54 -7.44
CA GLU A 364 -7.74 31.39 -6.32
C GLU A 364 -6.42 32.13 -6.60
N GLN A 365 -5.42 31.42 -7.14
CA GLN A 365 -4.16 32.04 -7.55
C GLN A 365 -4.38 33.15 -8.59
N ARG A 366 -5.26 32.93 -9.56
CA ARG A 366 -5.63 33.95 -10.56
C ARG A 366 -6.31 35.15 -9.90
N ARG A 367 -7.28 34.93 -9.00
CA ARG A 367 -7.96 36.00 -8.28
C ARG A 367 -6.98 36.89 -7.50
N VAL A 368 -6.09 36.27 -6.72
CA VAL A 368 -5.05 36.99 -5.97
C VAL A 368 -4.11 37.76 -6.88
N HIS A 369 -3.71 37.18 -8.03
CA HIS A 369 -2.85 37.85 -9.00
C HIS A 369 -3.55 39.06 -9.65
N ASP A 370 -4.80 38.89 -10.08
CA ASP A 370 -5.58 39.94 -10.73
C ASP A 370 -5.85 41.11 -9.75
N GLU A 371 -6.17 40.82 -8.49
CA GLU A 371 -6.32 41.84 -7.45
C GLU A 371 -5.02 42.62 -7.20
N LYS A 372 -3.86 41.94 -7.16
CA LYS A 372 -2.56 42.60 -7.01
C LYS A 372 -2.25 43.48 -8.21
N ALA A 373 -2.48 42.99 -9.42
CA ALA A 373 -2.27 43.75 -10.65
C ALA A 373 -3.18 44.99 -10.70
N GLU A 374 -4.44 44.87 -10.27
CA GLU A 374 -5.38 46.00 -10.22
C GLU A 374 -4.96 47.05 -9.18
N ARG A 375 -4.50 46.64 -7.98
CA ARG A 375 -3.97 47.55 -6.95
C ARG A 375 -2.74 48.32 -7.45
N LEU A 376 -1.84 47.64 -8.15
CA LEU A 376 -0.67 48.29 -8.76
C LEU A 376 -1.08 49.30 -9.84
N ARG A 377 -2.03 48.95 -10.71
CA ARG A 377 -2.56 49.86 -11.74
C ARG A 377 -3.21 51.09 -11.13
N LYS A 378 -4.04 50.94 -10.09
CA LYS A 378 -4.67 52.05 -9.36
C LYS A 378 -3.62 52.96 -8.71
N SER A 379 -2.61 52.38 -8.06
CA SER A 379 -1.51 53.16 -7.46
C SER A 379 -0.70 53.95 -8.50
N GLN A 380 -0.41 53.36 -9.65
CA GLN A 380 0.29 54.04 -10.76
C GLN A 380 -0.54 55.16 -11.38
N THR A 381 -1.87 54.99 -11.52
CA THR A 381 -2.77 56.04 -12.03
C THR A 381 -2.94 57.19 -11.04
N ASP A 382 -2.97 56.90 -9.74
CA ASP A 382 -3.01 57.94 -8.70
C ASP A 382 -1.68 58.71 -8.59
N GLU A 383 -0.54 58.04 -8.77
CA GLU A 383 0.77 58.69 -8.83
C GLU A 383 0.96 59.57 -10.08
N THR A 384 0.44 59.14 -11.24
CA THR A 384 0.49 59.97 -12.47
C THR A 384 -0.41 61.20 -12.35
N LYS A 385 -1.61 61.07 -11.79
CA LYS A 385 -2.50 62.22 -11.50
C LYS A 385 -1.89 63.20 -10.49
N ARG A 386 -1.08 62.74 -9.53
CA ARG A 386 -0.37 63.61 -8.57
C ARG A 386 0.86 64.31 -9.16
N LYS A 387 1.41 63.82 -10.28
CA LYS A 387 2.57 64.39 -10.97
C LYS A 387 2.20 65.31 -12.15
N GLU A 388 0.90 65.46 -12.48
CA GLU A 388 0.47 66.49 -13.43
C GLU A 388 0.77 67.90 -12.86
N PRO A 389 1.47 68.78 -13.60
CA PRO A 389 1.76 70.13 -13.13
C PRO A 389 0.45 70.91 -13.00
N ARG A 390 0.20 71.50 -11.83
CA ARG A 390 -0.87 72.50 -11.67
C ARG A 390 -0.68 73.56 -12.75
N LYS A 391 -1.62 73.68 -13.69
CA LYS A 391 -1.67 74.81 -14.62
C LYS A 391 -1.75 76.08 -13.80
N VAL A 392 -0.64 76.82 -13.71
CA VAL A 392 -0.62 78.18 -13.18
C VAL A 392 -1.42 79.03 -14.17
N PRO A 393 -2.51 79.71 -13.76
CA PRO A 393 -3.19 80.63 -14.65
C PRO A 393 -2.22 81.76 -14.98
N SER A 394 -1.95 81.94 -16.26
CA SER A 394 -1.20 83.09 -16.78
C SER A 394 -2.07 84.33 -16.62
N GLN A 395 -1.78 85.12 -15.58
CA GLN A 395 -2.12 86.53 -15.54
C GLN A 395 -0.84 87.33 -15.32
N GLU A 396 -0.62 88.24 -16.25
CA GLU A 396 0.44 89.24 -16.26
C GLU A 396 0.25 90.18 -15.06
N GLU A 397 1.22 90.20 -14.14
CA GLU A 397 1.49 91.39 -13.32
C GLU A 397 2.91 91.28 -12.74
N ASP A 398 3.75 92.19 -13.23
CA ASP A 398 5.14 92.37 -12.84
C ASP A 398 5.15 93.00 -11.42
N GLY A 399 5.10 92.15 -10.39
CA GLY A 399 4.99 92.62 -9.02
C GLY A 399 5.00 91.50 -7.98
N CYS A 400 6.14 91.32 -7.33
CA CYS A 400 6.28 90.62 -6.05
C CYS A 400 6.08 89.09 -6.03
N ILE A 401 6.90 88.38 -6.80
CA ILE A 401 7.23 86.96 -6.53
C ILE A 401 7.82 86.81 -5.10
N ILE A 402 8.55 87.82 -4.61
CA ILE A 402 9.19 87.82 -3.29
C ILE A 402 8.15 87.94 -2.16
N ASP A 403 7.08 88.73 -2.31
CA ASP A 403 6.06 88.86 -1.24
C ASP A 403 5.18 87.62 -1.12
N ASN A 404 4.89 86.93 -2.23
CA ASN A 404 4.19 85.65 -2.20
C ASN A 404 5.04 84.56 -1.52
N LEU A 405 6.35 84.52 -1.79
CA LEU A 405 7.28 83.62 -1.10
C LEU A 405 7.42 83.94 0.40
N LEU A 406 7.48 85.22 0.77
CA LEU A 406 7.55 85.64 2.17
C LEU A 406 6.22 85.38 2.92
N ALA A 407 5.08 85.47 2.24
CA ALA A 407 3.77 85.13 2.80
C ALA A 407 3.62 83.61 3.04
N GLU A 408 4.14 82.76 2.16
CA GLU A 408 4.15 81.30 2.35
C GLU A 408 5.09 80.84 3.48
N ILE A 409 6.25 81.51 3.65
CA ILE A 409 7.17 81.25 4.77
C ILE A 409 6.54 81.72 6.10
N ARG A 410 5.86 82.87 6.14
CA ARG A 410 5.11 83.34 7.33
C ARG A 410 3.92 82.43 7.68
N LYS A 411 3.31 81.77 6.70
CA LYS A 411 2.23 80.77 6.91
C LYS A 411 2.73 79.37 7.30
N GLY A 412 4.04 79.19 7.49
CA GLY A 412 4.61 77.96 8.06
C GLY A 412 4.86 76.82 7.08
N TYR A 413 4.99 77.10 5.77
CA TYR A 413 5.40 76.07 4.81
C TYR A 413 6.87 75.67 5.03
N THR A 414 7.10 74.52 5.66
CA THR A 414 8.43 73.90 5.74
C THR A 414 8.83 73.30 4.41
N LEU A 415 9.88 73.85 3.78
CA LEU A 415 10.56 73.23 2.65
C LEU A 415 11.08 71.84 3.06
N ARG A 416 10.61 70.79 2.39
CA ARG A 416 11.08 69.41 2.61
C ARG A 416 12.57 69.36 2.30
N LYS A 417 13.39 69.06 3.33
CA LYS A 417 14.82 68.77 3.15
C LYS A 417 14.97 67.51 2.29
N SER A 418 15.74 67.63 1.21
CA SER A 418 16.17 66.49 0.40
C SER A 418 16.93 65.47 1.28
N PRO A 419 16.71 64.16 1.14
CA PRO A 419 17.37 63.18 1.98
C PRO A 419 18.88 63.18 1.70
N LYS A 420 19.69 63.35 2.75
CA LYS A 420 21.15 63.21 2.69
C LYS A 420 21.48 61.76 2.31
N LYS A 421 22.16 61.56 1.17
CA LYS A 421 22.81 60.28 0.83
C LYS A 421 23.81 59.95 1.94
N LYS A 422 23.55 58.89 2.72
CA LYS A 422 24.55 58.27 3.58
C LYS A 422 25.58 57.60 2.67
N ILE A 423 26.81 58.11 2.69
CA ILE A 423 27.99 57.41 2.20
C ILE A 423 28.53 56.63 3.40
N GLU A 424 28.32 55.32 3.42
CA GLU A 424 28.99 54.43 4.38
C GLU A 424 30.27 53.92 3.76
N PHE A 425 31.42 54.38 4.28
CA PHE A 425 32.70 53.71 4.08
C PHE A 425 32.78 52.56 5.08
N ARG A 426 33.02 51.37 4.56
CA ARG A 426 33.12 50.12 5.31
C ARG A 426 34.57 49.92 5.76
N CYS A 427 34.79 49.80 7.06
CA CYS A 427 35.84 48.96 7.63
C CYS A 427 35.22 48.14 8.75
#